data_AF-A0A0V0QS23-F1
#
_entry.id   AF-A0A0V0QS23-F1
#
_cell.length_a   1.000
_cell.length_b   1.000
_cell.length_c   1.000
_cell.angle_alpha   90.00
_cell.angle_beta   90.00
_cell.angle_gamma   90.00
#
_symmetry.space_group_name_H-M   'P 1'
#
loop_
_entity.id
_entity.type
_entity.pdbx_description
1 polymer ?
#
loop_
_entity_poly.entity_id
_entity_poly.type
_entity_poly.pdbx_seq_one_letter_code
_entity_poly.pdbx_strand_id
1 'polypeptide(L)'
;MKKSKVSQFVNEQKAQTSLSPLFTPIEIGLKINPDIPDKLQFVKRQKNREIPIGSKIETTDIDDQSNQNTQGLISLLKNEQCKPEILICITVYNETQAELNTSLNGLLKNLDHFKKAGIQNHQIGVVVVFDGIDRMNNDPNSNENNMVKAFKEIDRKFNIKKENSLKHDFDQFNRNLKHSKINISKLRETKNLDIFLTDGYIKQKFEELNEVEGIDKNDPYFKFQFLEQQIIKKAQDYLNYRKDTALLYQTRKAIEIVQIEGDISQKQQQDIKQFIQDPSDRQSINKLLQIDENSEMTPGLEDNEDYLYIFYCVKHKNGGKLSSHCWFFQGFCELLQPKYTILMDCGLEPSPTAIYNLYLALEADQDIGGVCGFMGIRLENVYDESGQRKDGYDETNIDIVTRNLNKVFDIQKCQMFEYNFAHIIDKPFESLFGFINVLPGAFSGYRWDALKADENGKSILDLYLKTVLNEKHEFESINEANMYLAEDRILCLKIFTKYQKKYRLKYIPTSKVVVDPVTNLINLIGQRKRWINGTYFALEHVFSSVPVVLYSAIYLDF
;
A
#
# COMPACT_ATOMS: atom_id res chain seq x y z
N MET A 1 -48.21 37.80 18.85
CA MET A 1 -47.35 37.72 17.63
C MET A 1 -45.97 37.10 17.94
N LYS A 2 -45.95 35.86 18.44
CA LYS A 2 -44.78 34.99 18.54
C LYS A 2 -45.31 33.57 18.43
N LYS A 3 -45.47 33.06 17.19
CA LYS A 3 -45.78 31.66 16.85
C LYS A 3 -45.82 31.36 15.34
N SER A 4 -45.63 32.34 14.44
CA SER A 4 -45.69 32.12 12.98
C SER A 4 -44.36 32.18 12.23
N LYS A 5 -43.20 32.20 12.91
CA LYS A 5 -41.87 32.15 12.26
C LYS A 5 -41.09 30.84 12.48
N VAL A 6 -41.67 29.88 13.21
CA VAL A 6 -41.05 28.56 13.44
C VAL A 6 -41.66 27.47 12.54
N SER A 7 -42.88 27.67 12.05
CA SER A 7 -43.55 26.73 11.13
C SER A 7 -43.13 26.85 9.66
N GLN A 8 -42.50 27.96 9.27
CA GLN A 8 -42.00 28.14 7.90
C GLN A 8 -40.59 27.55 7.70
N PHE A 9 -39.85 27.30 8.79
CA PHE A 9 -38.52 26.68 8.75
C PHE A 9 -38.57 25.15 8.76
N VAL A 10 -39.72 24.56 9.15
CA VAL A 10 -39.89 23.10 9.31
C VAL A 10 -40.51 22.44 8.06
N ASN A 11 -41.13 23.21 7.17
CA ASN A 11 -41.72 22.67 5.93
C ASN A 11 -40.82 22.81 4.68
N GLU A 12 -39.73 23.58 4.74
CA GLU A 12 -38.69 23.56 3.67
C GLU A 12 -37.65 22.44 3.86
N GLN A 13 -37.63 21.75 5.01
CA GLN A 13 -36.72 20.62 5.25
C GLN A 13 -37.31 19.22 4.97
N LYS A 14 -38.53 19.12 4.43
CA LYS A 14 -39.22 17.82 4.20
C LYS A 14 -39.60 17.52 2.75
N ALA A 15 -39.09 18.26 1.76
CA ALA A 15 -39.44 18.05 0.34
C ALA A 15 -38.26 18.01 -0.64
N GLN A 16 -37.04 17.70 -0.18
CA GLN A 16 -35.96 17.19 -1.04
C GLN A 16 -35.31 15.95 -0.43
N THR A 17 -36.16 15.02 -0.03
CA THR A 17 -35.83 13.61 0.14
C THR A 17 -35.75 12.93 -1.22
N SER A 18 -34.59 13.04 -1.84
CA SER A 18 -33.95 11.91 -2.52
C SER A 18 -32.49 11.95 -2.06
N LEU A 19 -32.20 11.20 -1.00
CA LEU A 19 -30.84 10.95 -0.52
C LEU A 19 -29.97 10.55 -1.73
N SER A 20 -29.10 11.46 -2.16
CA SER A 20 -28.01 11.09 -3.06
C SER A 20 -27.05 10.18 -2.28
N PRO A 21 -26.60 9.06 -2.85
CA PRO A 21 -25.50 8.29 -2.26
C PRO A 21 -24.29 9.24 -2.12
N LEU A 22 -23.75 9.46 -0.92
CA LEU A 22 -22.65 8.66 -0.34
C LEU A 22 -21.58 8.39 -1.40
N PHE A 23 -20.41 9.01 -1.25
CA PHE A 23 -19.18 8.77 -2.01
C PHE A 23 -19.41 8.31 -3.46
N THR A 24 -19.13 9.17 -4.43
CA THR A 24 -18.78 8.64 -5.76
C THR A 24 -17.73 7.56 -5.51
N PRO A 25 -17.98 6.29 -5.92
CA PRO A 25 -16.95 5.27 -5.91
C PRO A 25 -15.69 5.87 -6.52
N ILE A 26 -14.52 5.48 -6.06
CA ILE A 26 -13.30 5.76 -6.82
C ILE A 26 -13.53 5.08 -8.18
N GLU A 27 -13.99 5.84 -9.16
CA GLU A 27 -13.96 5.43 -10.55
C GLU A 27 -12.48 5.28 -10.87
N ILE A 28 -11.99 4.04 -10.80
CA ILE A 28 -10.83 3.64 -11.58
C ILE A 28 -11.27 3.85 -13.02
N GLY A 29 -11.06 5.05 -13.56
CA GLY A 29 -11.47 5.38 -14.91
C GLY A 29 -10.59 4.69 -15.95
N LEU A 30 -10.75 3.38 -16.05
CA LEU A 30 -10.32 2.60 -17.20
C LEU A 30 -11.19 3.00 -18.39
N LYS A 31 -10.72 3.94 -19.23
CA LYS A 31 -11.15 3.97 -20.64
C LYS A 31 -10.27 2.99 -21.42
N ILE A 32 -10.73 1.75 -21.47
CA ILE A 32 -10.37 0.78 -22.50
C ILE A 32 -11.02 1.27 -23.80
N ASN A 33 -10.28 1.38 -24.90
CA ASN A 33 -10.90 1.63 -26.21
C ASN A 33 -11.51 0.32 -26.75
N PRO A 34 -12.82 0.26 -27.05
CA PRO A 34 -13.51 -0.91 -27.57
C PRO A 34 -13.90 -0.73 -29.04
N ASP A 35 -13.31 -1.51 -29.95
CA ASP A 35 -13.97 -1.82 -31.22
C ASP A 35 -14.86 -3.06 -31.04
N ILE A 36 -15.96 -2.86 -30.33
CA ILE A 36 -17.13 -3.75 -30.31
C ILE A 36 -18.29 -2.98 -30.95
N PRO A 37 -18.92 -3.48 -32.03
CA PRO A 37 -20.07 -2.81 -32.63
C PRO A 37 -21.31 -2.87 -31.74
N ASP A 38 -21.87 -1.68 -31.52
CA ASP A 38 -23.28 -1.31 -31.38
C ASP A 38 -24.11 -1.93 -30.25
N LYS A 39 -23.80 -1.48 -29.03
CA LYS A 39 -24.68 -0.61 -28.22
C LYS A 39 -23.94 -0.15 -26.96
N LEU A 40 -23.33 1.04 -27.00
CA LEU A 40 -23.17 2.04 -25.91
C LEU A 40 -22.31 3.22 -26.41
N GLN A 41 -22.77 4.46 -26.21
CA GLN A 41 -22.34 5.68 -26.93
C GLN A 41 -21.23 6.51 -26.24
N PHE A 42 -20.42 7.19 -27.08
CA PHE A 42 -19.16 7.98 -26.95
C PHE A 42 -19.15 9.30 -26.12
N VAL A 43 -17.94 9.84 -25.78
CA VAL A 43 -17.60 11.31 -25.87
C VAL A 43 -16.09 11.64 -26.12
N LYS A 44 -15.90 12.65 -27.00
CA LYS A 44 -14.74 13.40 -27.55
C LYS A 44 -13.87 14.26 -26.58
N ARG A 45 -12.67 14.64 -27.05
CA ARG A 45 -11.80 15.73 -26.55
C ARG A 45 -12.29 17.11 -27.04
N GLN A 46 -12.31 18.15 -26.20
CA GLN A 46 -12.47 19.56 -26.62
C GLN A 46 -11.36 20.46 -26.06
N LYS A 47 -10.90 21.40 -26.90
CA LYS A 47 -9.99 22.51 -26.58
C LYS A 47 -10.76 23.61 -25.83
N ASN A 48 -10.18 24.09 -24.72
CA ASN A 48 -10.40 25.37 -24.03
C ASN A 48 -11.80 25.73 -23.48
N ARG A 49 -11.75 26.24 -22.24
CA ARG A 49 -12.72 27.03 -21.44
C ARG A 49 -13.73 26.24 -20.57
N GLU A 50 -13.55 26.48 -19.27
CA GLU A 50 -14.48 26.37 -18.13
C GLU A 50 -14.85 24.95 -17.63
N ILE A 51 -14.76 24.78 -16.29
CA ILE A 51 -14.83 23.54 -15.49
C ILE A 51 -16.27 23.33 -14.99
N PRO A 52 -16.79 22.09 -14.83
CA PRO A 52 -16.86 21.46 -13.50
C PRO A 52 -16.64 19.92 -13.46
N ILE A 53 -16.13 19.45 -12.31
CA ILE A 53 -16.25 18.11 -11.67
C ILE A 53 -16.08 16.86 -12.57
N GLY A 54 -15.00 16.11 -12.32
CA GLY A 54 -14.70 14.82 -12.95
C GLY A 54 -13.23 14.73 -13.35
N SER A 55 -12.46 13.95 -12.60
CA SER A 55 -11.03 13.70 -12.84
C SER A 55 -10.81 13.11 -14.23
N LYS A 56 -10.01 13.78 -15.08
CA LYS A 56 -9.61 13.28 -16.40
C LYS A 56 -8.31 12.48 -16.26
N ILE A 57 -8.34 11.26 -16.79
CA ILE A 57 -7.22 10.33 -16.90
C ILE A 57 -6.55 10.54 -18.26
N GLU A 58 -5.22 10.69 -18.27
CA GLU A 58 -4.42 10.69 -19.49
C GLU A 58 -3.85 9.27 -19.67
N THR A 59 -4.37 8.54 -20.66
CA THR A 59 -3.83 7.24 -21.08
C THR A 59 -2.81 7.46 -22.20
N THR A 60 -1.66 6.82 -22.11
CA THR A 60 -0.80 6.60 -23.27
C THR A 60 -1.28 5.43 -24.09
N ASP A 61 -1.77 5.72 -25.29
CA ASP A 61 -1.96 4.70 -26.31
C ASP A 61 -0.58 4.12 -26.69
N ILE A 62 -0.39 2.83 -26.39
CA ILE A 62 0.61 1.98 -27.06
C ILE A 62 -0.07 1.57 -28.37
N ASP A 63 0.50 1.95 -29.52
CA ASP A 63 -0.08 1.68 -30.84
C ASP A 63 -0.40 0.19 -31.01
N ASP A 64 -1.70 -0.08 -31.19
CA ASP A 64 -2.34 -1.39 -31.22
C ASP A 64 -2.34 -1.92 -32.67
N GLN A 65 -1.17 -2.25 -33.21
CA GLN A 65 -1.04 -2.83 -34.57
C GLN A 65 -0.25 -4.13 -34.67
N SER A 66 -0.03 -4.85 -33.56
CA SER A 66 0.39 -6.25 -33.67
C SER A 66 0.04 -7.08 -32.43
N ASN A 67 -0.81 -8.08 -32.68
CA ASN A 67 -1.03 -9.32 -31.93
C ASN A 67 -2.19 -9.37 -30.91
N GLN A 68 -3.06 -10.34 -31.18
CA GLN A 68 -4.20 -10.83 -30.40
C GLN A 68 -3.83 -11.45 -29.02
N ASN A 69 -2.71 -11.07 -28.41
CA ASN A 69 -2.27 -11.54 -27.09
C ASN A 69 -2.35 -10.41 -26.07
N THR A 70 -3.55 -10.16 -25.53
CA THR A 70 -3.75 -9.14 -24.49
C THR A 70 -3.15 -9.60 -23.15
N GLN A 71 -1.88 -9.30 -22.93
CA GLN A 71 -1.13 -9.69 -21.73
C GLN A 71 -1.31 -8.69 -20.58
N GLY A 72 -2.18 -9.01 -19.62
CA GLY A 72 -2.37 -8.26 -18.38
C GLY A 72 -3.43 -8.91 -17.48
N LEU A 73 -3.31 -8.82 -16.14
CA LEU A 73 -4.33 -9.36 -15.24
C LEU A 73 -5.71 -8.73 -15.51
N ILE A 74 -5.77 -7.45 -15.92
CA ILE A 74 -7.05 -6.78 -16.24
C ILE A 74 -7.67 -7.30 -17.55
N SER A 75 -6.86 -7.64 -18.56
CA SER A 75 -7.37 -8.32 -19.76
C SER A 75 -7.77 -9.77 -19.48
N LEU A 76 -7.09 -10.42 -18.53
CA LEU A 76 -7.39 -11.78 -18.07
C LEU A 76 -8.67 -11.87 -17.21
N LEU A 77 -9.04 -10.83 -16.45
CA LEU A 77 -10.31 -10.77 -15.70
C LEU A 77 -11.56 -10.92 -16.57
N LYS A 78 -11.45 -10.75 -17.90
CA LYS A 78 -12.54 -11.07 -18.83
C LYS A 78 -12.86 -12.57 -18.89
N ASN A 79 -11.97 -13.42 -18.37
CA ASN A 79 -12.16 -14.85 -18.17
C ASN A 79 -12.42 -15.14 -16.69
N GLU A 80 -13.54 -15.79 -16.35
CA GLU A 80 -13.85 -16.17 -14.95
C GLU A 80 -12.76 -17.05 -14.31
N GLN A 81 -11.99 -17.78 -15.11
CA GLN A 81 -10.89 -18.64 -14.66
C GLN A 81 -9.64 -17.88 -14.19
N CYS A 82 -9.55 -16.56 -14.43
CA CYS A 82 -8.36 -15.74 -14.14
C CYS A 82 -8.56 -14.75 -12.99
N LYS A 83 -9.59 -14.94 -12.17
CA LYS A 83 -9.82 -14.13 -10.99
C LYS A 83 -8.73 -14.42 -9.94
N PRO A 84 -8.05 -13.40 -9.39
CA PRO A 84 -7.05 -13.64 -8.36
C PRO A 84 -7.73 -14.23 -7.11
N GLU A 85 -7.22 -15.36 -6.64
CA GLU A 85 -7.62 -15.93 -5.36
C GLU A 85 -7.04 -15.11 -4.20
N ILE A 86 -5.81 -14.60 -4.39
CA ILE A 86 -5.07 -13.86 -3.37
C ILE A 86 -4.59 -12.54 -3.96
N LEU A 87 -4.81 -11.45 -3.23
CA LEU A 87 -4.27 -10.14 -3.54
C LEU A 87 -3.38 -9.65 -2.39
N ILE A 88 -2.13 -9.29 -2.72
CA ILE A 88 -1.12 -8.90 -1.74
C ILE A 88 -0.82 -7.41 -1.93
N CYS A 89 -1.03 -6.59 -0.90
CA CYS A 89 -0.66 -5.19 -0.87
C CYS A 89 0.76 -5.03 -0.30
N ILE A 90 1.63 -4.32 -1.01
CA ILE A 90 2.92 -3.85 -0.50
C ILE A 90 2.86 -2.33 -0.42
N THR A 91 2.93 -1.76 0.77
CA THR A 91 2.97 -0.31 0.97
C THR A 91 4.39 0.21 0.98
N VAL A 92 4.69 1.16 0.09
CA VAL A 92 5.99 1.81 -0.05
C VAL A 92 5.84 3.30 0.27
N TYR A 93 6.58 3.80 1.25
CA TYR A 93 6.63 5.19 1.64
C TYR A 93 7.88 5.90 1.09
N ASN A 94 9.06 5.51 1.58
CA ASN A 94 10.36 6.08 1.20
C ASN A 94 11.47 5.02 1.12
N GLU A 95 11.09 3.75 1.14
CA GLU A 95 11.98 2.61 1.02
C GLU A 95 12.67 2.63 -0.36
N THR A 96 13.83 2.00 -0.37
CA THR A 96 14.77 1.88 -1.48
C THR A 96 14.33 0.78 -2.45
N GLN A 97 14.97 0.73 -3.62
CA GLN A 97 14.72 -0.35 -4.57
C GLN A 97 15.13 -1.70 -3.99
N ALA A 98 16.22 -1.73 -3.19
CA ALA A 98 16.70 -2.93 -2.53
C ALA A 98 15.67 -3.50 -1.54
N GLU A 99 15.07 -2.66 -0.70
CA GLU A 99 14.03 -3.07 0.26
C GLU A 99 12.78 -3.63 -0.44
N LEU A 100 12.32 -2.97 -1.51
CA LEU A 100 11.21 -3.50 -2.31
C LEU A 100 11.55 -4.85 -2.95
N ASN A 101 12.77 -4.99 -3.46
CA ASN A 101 13.25 -6.26 -4.00
C ASN A 101 13.34 -7.35 -2.93
N THR A 102 13.74 -7.03 -1.70
CA THR A 102 13.74 -7.97 -0.58
C THR A 102 12.34 -8.53 -0.33
N SER A 103 11.32 -7.67 -0.25
CA SER A 103 9.93 -8.10 -0.06
C SER A 103 9.40 -8.92 -1.23
N LEU A 104 9.65 -8.48 -2.48
CA LEU A 104 9.23 -9.22 -3.66
C LEU A 104 9.93 -10.57 -3.77
N ASN A 105 11.23 -10.65 -3.50
CA ASN A 105 11.98 -11.90 -3.56
C ASN A 105 11.54 -12.87 -2.47
N GLY A 106 11.22 -12.37 -1.26
CA GLY A 106 10.59 -13.19 -0.22
C GLY A 106 9.25 -13.77 -0.65
N LEU A 107 8.43 -13.00 -1.37
CA LEU A 107 7.18 -13.48 -1.95
C LEU A 107 7.42 -14.55 -3.02
N LEU A 108 8.39 -14.35 -3.93
CA LEU A 108 8.76 -15.35 -4.93
C LEU A 108 9.10 -16.71 -4.31
N LYS A 109 9.82 -16.73 -3.18
CA LYS A 109 10.13 -17.97 -2.43
C LYS A 109 8.89 -18.72 -1.92
N ASN A 110 7.72 -18.06 -1.82
CA ASN A 110 6.46 -18.70 -1.40
C ASN A 110 5.69 -19.36 -2.55
N LEU A 111 5.98 -19.01 -3.81
CA LEU A 111 5.16 -19.44 -4.95
C LEU A 111 5.19 -20.96 -5.17
N ASP A 112 6.32 -21.62 -4.91
CA ASP A 112 6.41 -23.08 -5.01
C ASP A 112 5.48 -23.81 -4.04
N HIS A 113 5.22 -23.22 -2.87
CA HIS A 113 4.29 -23.78 -1.89
C HIS A 113 2.83 -23.60 -2.34
N PHE A 114 2.50 -22.47 -2.97
CA PHE A 114 1.19 -22.25 -3.59
C PHE A 114 0.91 -23.24 -4.72
N LYS A 115 1.88 -23.44 -5.62
CA LYS A 115 1.77 -24.41 -6.73
C LYS A 115 1.52 -25.83 -6.23
N LYS A 116 2.24 -26.26 -5.18
CA LYS A 116 2.04 -27.57 -4.54
C LYS A 116 0.64 -27.72 -3.94
N ALA A 117 -0.02 -26.62 -3.59
CA ALA A 117 -1.40 -26.59 -3.11
C ALA A 117 -2.43 -26.41 -4.24
N GLY A 118 -2.01 -26.42 -5.51
CA GLY A 118 -2.88 -26.26 -6.68
C GLY A 118 -3.18 -24.81 -7.07
N ILE A 119 -2.59 -23.83 -6.37
CA ILE A 119 -2.77 -22.41 -6.69
C ILE A 119 -1.72 -21.98 -7.70
N GLN A 120 -2.19 -21.56 -8.87
CA GLN A 120 -1.34 -21.09 -9.96
C GLN A 120 -0.91 -19.64 -9.74
N ASN A 121 0.26 -19.25 -10.27
CA ASN A 121 0.77 -17.88 -10.06
C ASN A 121 -0.19 -16.79 -10.58
N HIS A 122 -0.98 -17.09 -11.62
CA HIS A 122 -1.95 -16.13 -12.14
C HIS A 122 -3.13 -15.85 -11.19
N GLN A 123 -3.35 -16.72 -10.20
CA GLN A 123 -4.33 -16.51 -9.12
C GLN A 123 -3.75 -15.66 -7.98
N ILE A 124 -2.49 -15.24 -8.06
CA ILE A 124 -1.81 -14.42 -7.06
C ILE A 124 -1.46 -13.07 -7.70
N GLY A 125 -2.11 -12.01 -7.23
CA GLY A 125 -1.81 -10.63 -7.64
C GLY A 125 -1.06 -9.87 -6.55
N VAL A 126 -0.09 -9.06 -6.95
CA VAL A 126 0.61 -8.13 -6.04
C VAL A 126 0.31 -6.70 -6.44
N VAL A 127 -0.07 -5.87 -5.48
CA VAL A 127 -0.31 -4.44 -5.65
C VAL A 127 0.71 -3.71 -4.78
N VAL A 128 1.70 -3.08 -5.42
CA VAL A 128 2.69 -2.24 -4.76
C VAL A 128 2.19 -0.79 -4.82
N VAL A 129 1.87 -0.22 -3.68
CA VAL A 129 1.34 1.15 -3.56
C VAL A 129 2.42 2.09 -3.02
N PHE A 130 2.85 3.04 -3.85
CA PHE A 130 3.75 4.11 -3.43
C PHE A 130 2.96 5.30 -2.89
N ASP A 131 3.21 5.68 -1.65
CA ASP A 131 2.52 6.72 -0.91
C ASP A 131 3.09 8.12 -1.17
N GLY A 132 2.92 8.58 -2.41
CA GLY A 132 3.30 9.92 -2.84
C GLY A 132 4.54 9.93 -3.71
N ILE A 133 4.42 10.55 -4.89
CA ILE A 133 5.50 10.68 -5.86
C ILE A 133 6.64 11.55 -5.30
N ASP A 134 6.31 12.45 -4.37
CA ASP A 134 7.24 13.33 -3.67
C ASP A 134 8.06 12.63 -2.57
N ARG A 135 7.61 11.45 -2.12
CA ARG A 135 8.27 10.67 -1.05
C ARG A 135 9.11 9.51 -1.56
N MET A 136 8.96 9.15 -2.83
CA MET A 136 9.78 8.12 -3.44
C MET A 136 11.27 8.43 -3.30
N ASN A 137 12.01 7.41 -2.88
CA ASN A 137 13.45 7.49 -2.76
C ASN A 137 14.09 7.67 -4.15
N ASN A 138 14.79 8.79 -4.32
CA ASN A 138 15.42 9.16 -5.58
C ASN A 138 16.80 9.75 -5.30
N ASP A 139 17.68 8.95 -4.72
CA ASP A 139 19.10 9.31 -4.63
C ASP A 139 19.75 9.20 -6.02
N PRO A 140 20.19 10.30 -6.64
CA PRO A 140 20.82 10.25 -7.96
C PRO A 140 22.18 9.54 -7.95
N ASN A 141 22.83 9.39 -6.80
CA ASN A 141 24.18 8.87 -6.67
C ASN A 141 24.24 7.37 -6.30
N SER A 142 23.10 6.77 -5.91
CA SER A 142 23.01 5.36 -5.51
C SER A 142 22.01 4.62 -6.39
N ASN A 143 22.41 3.48 -6.97
CA ASN A 143 21.47 2.63 -7.70
C ASN A 143 20.50 1.92 -6.76
N GLU A 144 20.98 1.47 -5.60
CA GLU A 144 20.19 0.71 -4.63
C GLU A 144 19.09 1.58 -3.99
N ASN A 145 19.34 2.89 -3.88
CA ASN A 145 18.40 3.85 -3.29
C ASN A 145 17.59 4.65 -4.33
N ASN A 146 17.56 4.24 -5.60
CA ASN A 146 16.86 5.01 -6.64
C ASN A 146 15.64 4.30 -7.23
N MET A 147 14.48 4.54 -6.61
CA MET A 147 13.20 3.99 -7.05
C MET A 147 12.78 4.53 -8.43
N VAL A 148 13.00 5.82 -8.69
CA VAL A 148 12.61 6.45 -9.97
C VAL A 148 13.39 5.85 -11.15
N LYS A 149 14.65 5.46 -10.93
CA LYS A 149 15.48 4.78 -11.93
C LYS A 149 14.96 3.39 -12.24
N ALA A 150 14.46 2.65 -11.25
CA ALA A 150 13.85 1.34 -11.46
C ALA A 150 12.71 1.39 -12.48
N PHE A 151 11.86 2.43 -12.41
CA PHE A 151 10.78 2.62 -13.37
C PHE A 151 11.26 3.00 -14.77
N LYS A 152 12.45 3.56 -14.95
CA LYS A 152 12.98 3.81 -16.31
C LYS A 152 13.19 2.51 -17.08
N GLU A 153 13.53 1.42 -16.40
CA GLU A 153 13.68 0.12 -17.03
C GLU A 153 12.31 -0.42 -17.48
N ILE A 154 11.29 -0.23 -16.65
CA ILE A 154 9.90 -0.53 -16.98
C ILE A 154 9.44 0.33 -18.17
N ASP A 155 9.66 1.64 -18.13
CA ASP A 155 9.30 2.58 -19.20
C ASP A 155 9.96 2.17 -20.53
N ARG A 156 11.24 1.79 -20.51
CA ARG A 156 11.94 1.28 -21.71
C ARG A 156 11.35 -0.04 -22.19
N LYS A 157 11.10 -0.99 -21.28
CA LYS A 157 10.56 -2.32 -21.62
C LYS A 157 9.21 -2.21 -22.34
N PHE A 158 8.38 -1.24 -21.93
CA PHE A 158 7.03 -1.04 -22.49
C PHE A 158 6.95 0.13 -23.48
N ASN A 159 8.09 0.66 -23.95
CA ASN A 159 8.15 1.80 -24.90
C ASN A 159 7.29 3.02 -24.48
N ILE A 160 7.25 3.31 -23.17
CA ILE A 160 6.50 4.45 -22.63
C ILE A 160 7.17 5.74 -23.06
N LYS A 161 6.39 6.63 -23.70
CA LYS A 161 6.88 7.94 -24.16
C LYS A 161 7.35 8.77 -22.96
N LYS A 162 8.38 9.58 -23.18
CA LYS A 162 9.05 10.35 -22.12
C LYS A 162 8.08 11.22 -21.33
N GLU A 163 7.13 11.86 -22.00
CA GLU A 163 6.14 12.75 -21.39
C GLU A 163 5.11 12.03 -20.49
N ASN A 164 5.06 10.70 -20.54
CA ASN A 164 4.18 9.87 -19.71
C ASN A 164 4.98 8.94 -18.77
N SER A 165 6.30 9.13 -18.71
CA SER A 165 7.16 8.37 -17.81
C SER A 165 7.01 8.84 -16.37
N LEU A 166 7.22 7.94 -15.41
CA LEU A 166 7.25 8.29 -13.99
C LEU A 166 8.25 9.41 -13.71
N LYS A 167 9.40 9.38 -14.40
CA LYS A 167 10.43 10.40 -14.23
C LYS A 167 9.92 11.80 -14.62
N HIS A 168 9.15 11.89 -15.70
CA HIS A 168 8.58 13.17 -16.13
C HIS A 168 7.59 13.71 -15.10
N ASP A 169 6.67 12.87 -14.63
CA ASP A 169 5.68 13.26 -13.63
C ASP A 169 6.33 13.60 -12.29
N PHE A 170 7.35 12.86 -11.87
CA PHE A 170 8.15 13.18 -10.69
C PHE A 170 8.79 14.57 -10.79
N ASP A 171 9.42 14.87 -11.93
CA ASP A 171 10.07 16.17 -12.17
C ASP A 171 9.05 17.31 -12.29
N GLN A 172 7.88 17.06 -12.89
CA GLN A 172 6.80 18.03 -12.97
C GLN A 172 6.19 18.31 -11.59
N PHE A 173 5.91 17.27 -10.81
CA PHE A 173 5.32 17.39 -9.49
C PHE A 173 6.24 18.15 -8.54
N ASN A 174 7.53 17.79 -8.48
CA ASN A 174 8.50 18.48 -7.61
C ASN A 174 8.70 19.95 -7.99
N ARG A 175 8.69 20.28 -9.29
CA ARG A 175 8.72 21.67 -9.75
C ARG A 175 7.50 22.46 -9.26
N ASN A 176 6.30 21.93 -9.47
CA ASN A 176 5.08 22.58 -9.00
C ASN A 176 5.04 22.69 -7.47
N LEU A 177 5.51 21.67 -6.74
CA LEU A 177 5.60 21.69 -5.28
C LEU A 177 6.58 22.76 -4.76
N LYS A 178 7.71 22.98 -5.46
CA LYS A 178 8.64 24.08 -5.15
C LYS A 178 7.95 25.42 -5.38
N HIS A 179 7.27 25.57 -6.52
CA HIS A 179 6.60 26.82 -6.90
C HIS A 179 5.42 27.17 -6.00
N SER A 180 4.63 26.18 -5.56
CA SER A 180 3.49 26.40 -4.66
C SER A 180 3.90 26.89 -3.26
N LYS A 181 5.16 26.70 -2.86
CA LYS A 181 5.71 27.10 -1.55
C LYS A 181 6.34 28.50 -1.54
N ILE A 182 6.37 29.21 -2.68
CA ILE A 182 6.91 30.56 -2.76
C ILE A 182 6.05 31.51 -1.92
N ASN A 183 6.64 32.19 -0.94
CA ASN A 183 5.94 33.15 -0.09
C ASN A 183 6.04 34.57 -0.67
N ILE A 184 4.98 35.02 -1.34
CA ILE A 184 4.93 36.34 -1.99
C ILE A 184 4.99 37.50 -0.98
N SER A 185 4.38 37.38 0.21
CA SER A 185 4.40 38.49 1.17
C SER A 185 5.82 38.78 1.65
N LYS A 186 6.61 37.74 1.93
CA LYS A 186 8.03 37.88 2.31
C LYS A 186 8.88 38.50 1.20
N LEU A 187 8.60 38.16 -0.07
CA LEU A 187 9.31 38.76 -1.21
C LEU A 187 8.91 40.23 -1.42
N ARG A 188 7.63 40.59 -1.17
CA ARG A 188 7.14 41.99 -1.19
C ARG A 188 7.83 42.85 -0.14
N GLU A 189 8.00 42.33 1.07
CA GLU A 189 8.67 43.03 2.19
C GLU A 189 10.16 43.29 1.91
N THR A 190 10.85 42.28 1.39
CA THR A 190 12.29 42.35 1.12
C THR A 190 12.63 43.01 -0.21
N LYS A 191 11.64 43.20 -1.10
CA LYS A 191 11.80 43.57 -2.53
C LYS A 191 12.80 42.69 -3.28
N ASN A 192 13.16 41.54 -2.70
CA ASN A 192 14.13 40.63 -3.27
C ASN A 192 13.39 39.62 -4.17
N LEU A 193 13.79 39.56 -5.44
CA LEU A 193 13.20 38.74 -6.50
C LEU A 193 14.24 37.82 -7.15
N ASP A 194 15.24 37.36 -6.38
CA ASP A 194 16.32 36.46 -6.82
C ASP A 194 15.82 35.18 -7.52
N ILE A 195 14.56 34.80 -7.31
CA ILE A 195 13.94 33.68 -8.02
C ILE A 195 13.95 33.86 -9.55
N PHE A 196 13.84 35.09 -10.06
CA PHE A 196 13.95 35.37 -11.51
C PHE A 196 15.37 35.22 -12.05
N LEU A 197 16.38 35.28 -11.18
CA LEU A 197 17.78 35.04 -11.55
C LEU A 197 18.14 33.55 -11.46
N THR A 198 17.54 32.85 -10.51
CA THR A 198 17.90 31.47 -10.15
C THR A 198 17.00 30.40 -10.77
N ASP A 199 15.77 30.74 -11.18
CA ASP A 199 14.82 29.81 -11.79
C ASP A 199 14.58 30.17 -13.28
N GLY A 200 15.29 29.48 -14.17
CA GLY A 200 15.26 29.75 -15.61
C GLY A 200 13.87 29.58 -16.25
N TYR A 201 13.03 28.71 -15.70
CA TYR A 201 11.66 28.52 -16.21
C TYR A 201 10.77 29.72 -15.90
N ILE A 202 10.82 30.23 -14.67
CA ILE A 202 10.09 31.43 -14.26
C ILE A 202 10.54 32.64 -15.09
N LYS A 203 11.86 32.79 -15.28
CA LYS A 203 12.45 33.85 -16.11
C LYS A 203 11.93 33.80 -17.55
N GLN A 204 12.04 32.63 -18.18
CA GLN A 204 11.56 32.43 -19.56
C GLN A 204 10.06 32.75 -19.68
N LYS A 205 9.23 32.25 -18.76
CA LYS A 205 7.77 32.51 -18.79
C LYS A 205 7.41 33.97 -18.57
N PHE A 206 8.22 34.70 -17.83
CA PHE A 206 8.06 36.13 -17.64
C PHE A 206 8.45 36.92 -18.89
N GLU A 207 9.52 36.51 -19.57
CA GLU A 207 9.99 37.13 -20.82
C GLU A 207 9.00 36.91 -21.97
N GLU A 208 8.30 35.76 -22.01
CA GLU A 208 7.26 35.43 -23.00
C GLU A 208 5.99 36.32 -22.92
N LEU A 209 5.84 37.17 -21.90
CA LEU A 209 4.71 38.10 -21.81
C LEU A 209 4.82 39.21 -22.85
N ASN A 210 3.78 39.36 -23.68
CA ASN A 210 3.63 40.51 -24.58
C ASN A 210 3.70 41.82 -23.77
N GLU A 211 4.35 42.84 -24.33
CA GLU A 211 4.32 44.19 -23.74
C GLU A 211 2.87 44.68 -23.70
N VAL A 212 2.31 44.77 -22.49
CA VAL A 212 1.04 45.45 -22.27
C VAL A 212 1.37 46.92 -22.18
N GLU A 213 0.79 47.74 -23.05
CA GLU A 213 0.99 49.19 -23.03
C GLU A 213 0.77 49.76 -21.62
N GLY A 214 1.77 50.45 -21.09
CA GLY A 214 1.70 51.13 -19.79
C GLY A 214 2.19 50.33 -18.57
N ILE A 215 2.73 49.12 -18.73
CA ILE A 215 3.28 48.31 -17.62
C ILE A 215 4.81 48.18 -17.73
N ASP A 216 5.54 48.63 -16.71
CA ASP A 216 7.00 48.43 -16.61
C ASP A 216 7.32 47.00 -16.16
N LYS A 217 8.00 46.22 -17.01
CA LYS A 217 8.45 44.85 -16.69
C LYS A 217 9.47 44.81 -15.54
N ASN A 218 10.10 45.93 -15.19
CA ASN A 218 10.98 46.03 -14.04
C ASN A 218 10.25 46.33 -12.73
N ASP A 219 8.97 46.70 -12.78
CA ASP A 219 8.16 46.97 -11.59
C ASP A 219 8.06 45.70 -10.71
N PRO A 220 8.54 45.76 -9.45
CA PRO A 220 8.37 44.68 -8.50
C PRO A 220 6.91 44.25 -8.33
N TYR A 221 5.96 45.19 -8.37
CA TYR A 221 4.54 44.89 -8.19
C TYR A 221 4.02 43.99 -9.31
N PHE A 222 4.34 44.30 -10.57
CA PHE A 222 4.00 43.46 -11.72
C PHE A 222 4.63 42.07 -11.61
N LYS A 223 5.91 41.98 -11.23
CA LYS A 223 6.60 40.70 -11.00
C LYS A 223 5.93 39.86 -9.92
N PHE A 224 5.49 40.47 -8.82
CA PHE A 224 4.74 39.77 -7.77
C PHE A 224 3.38 39.26 -8.28
N GLN A 225 2.64 40.08 -9.03
CA GLN A 225 1.35 39.67 -9.60
C GLN A 225 1.52 38.52 -10.60
N PHE A 226 2.57 38.54 -11.42
CA PHE A 226 2.91 37.44 -12.30
C PHE A 226 3.19 36.14 -11.52
N LEU A 227 4.06 36.20 -10.50
CA LEU A 227 4.37 35.02 -9.68
C LEU A 227 3.12 34.45 -9.01
N GLU A 228 2.27 35.31 -8.46
CA GLU A 228 1.02 34.92 -7.79
C GLU A 228 0.04 34.26 -8.77
N GLN A 229 -0.23 34.89 -9.93
CA GLN A 229 -1.26 34.44 -10.88
C GLN A 229 -0.81 33.31 -11.81
N GLN A 230 0.44 33.36 -12.30
CA GLN A 230 0.90 32.47 -13.38
C GLN A 230 1.70 31.28 -12.86
N ILE A 231 2.37 31.41 -11.71
CA ILE A 231 3.25 30.37 -11.18
C ILE A 231 2.63 29.70 -9.97
N ILE A 232 2.38 30.44 -8.88
CA ILE A 232 1.91 29.88 -7.61
C ILE A 232 0.51 29.30 -7.76
N LYS A 233 -0.44 30.08 -8.29
CA LYS A 233 -1.82 29.61 -8.45
C LYS A 233 -1.91 28.39 -9.36
N LYS A 234 -1.24 28.40 -10.52
CA LYS A 234 -1.22 27.23 -11.42
C LYS A 234 -0.57 26.00 -10.78
N ALA A 235 0.50 26.20 -10.00
CA ALA A 235 1.15 25.11 -9.29
C ALA A 235 0.23 24.52 -8.20
N GLN A 236 -0.48 25.38 -7.44
CA GLN A 236 -1.47 24.94 -6.46
C GLN A 236 -2.64 24.21 -7.14
N ASP A 237 -3.16 24.75 -8.23
CA ASP A 237 -4.23 24.12 -9.03
C ASP A 237 -3.79 22.75 -9.57
N TYR A 238 -2.57 22.64 -10.08
CA TYR A 238 -1.97 21.37 -10.52
C TYR A 238 -1.90 20.35 -9.38
N LEU A 239 -1.38 20.74 -8.21
CA LEU A 239 -1.25 19.84 -7.05
C LEU A 239 -2.61 19.43 -6.51
N ASN A 240 -3.58 20.35 -6.48
CA ASN A 240 -4.95 20.06 -6.06
C ASN A 240 -5.63 19.09 -7.03
N TYR A 241 -5.46 19.28 -8.33
CA TYR A 241 -5.98 18.38 -9.36
C TYR A 241 -5.41 16.97 -9.23
N ARG A 242 -4.13 16.85 -8.85
CA ARG A 242 -3.43 15.56 -8.71
C ARG A 242 -3.60 14.90 -7.35
N LYS A 243 -4.24 15.56 -6.37
CA LYS A 243 -4.31 15.14 -4.96
C LYS A 243 -4.69 13.66 -4.79
N ASP A 244 -5.72 13.21 -5.50
CA ASP A 244 -6.28 11.86 -5.39
C ASP A 244 -6.09 11.06 -6.69
N THR A 245 -4.95 11.29 -7.36
CA THR A 245 -4.59 10.59 -8.61
C THR A 245 -3.33 9.75 -8.42
N ALA A 246 -3.20 8.69 -9.21
CA ALA A 246 -2.03 7.82 -9.20
C ALA A 246 -1.61 7.44 -10.64
N LEU A 247 -0.32 7.14 -10.82
CA LEU A 247 0.17 6.44 -12.00
C LEU A 247 0.06 4.94 -11.77
N LEU A 248 -0.46 4.22 -12.77
CA LEU A 248 -0.64 2.78 -12.68
C LEU A 248 0.21 2.08 -13.74
N TYR A 249 1.09 1.19 -13.28
CA TYR A 249 1.82 0.27 -14.13
C TYR A 249 1.36 -1.14 -13.86
N GLN A 250 1.31 -1.96 -14.90
CA GLN A 250 1.12 -3.40 -14.79
C GLN A 250 2.32 -4.10 -15.42
N THR A 251 2.90 -5.05 -14.69
CA THR A 251 4.03 -5.85 -15.17
C THR A 251 3.87 -7.32 -14.81
N ARG A 252 4.65 -8.14 -15.49
CA ARG A 252 4.94 -9.53 -15.12
C ARG A 252 6.40 -9.59 -14.69
N LYS A 253 6.64 -9.96 -13.44
CA LYS A 253 7.99 -10.24 -12.95
C LYS A 253 8.26 -11.72 -13.19
N ALA A 254 9.22 -12.03 -14.06
CA ALA A 254 9.67 -13.39 -14.27
C ALA A 254 10.24 -13.95 -12.96
N ILE A 255 9.97 -15.22 -12.69
CA ILE A 255 10.59 -15.96 -11.61
C ILE A 255 11.97 -16.35 -12.13
N GLU A 256 12.99 -15.60 -11.74
CA GLU A 256 14.36 -16.09 -11.90
C GLU A 256 14.48 -17.34 -11.04
N ILE A 257 14.56 -18.51 -11.69
CA ILE A 257 14.92 -19.75 -11.01
C ILE A 257 16.34 -19.53 -10.51
N VAL A 258 16.47 -19.10 -9.26
CA VAL A 258 17.74 -19.22 -8.55
C VAL A 258 17.96 -20.72 -8.44
N GLN A 259 18.75 -21.28 -9.37
CA GLN A 259 19.46 -22.51 -9.10
C GLN A 259 20.17 -22.27 -7.78
N ILE A 260 19.72 -22.95 -6.73
CA ILE A 260 20.44 -22.98 -5.48
C ILE A 260 21.74 -23.75 -5.80
N GLU A 261 22.76 -23.04 -6.30
CA GLU A 261 24.14 -23.49 -6.25
C GLU A 261 24.58 -23.42 -4.79
N GLY A 262 24.05 -24.35 -4.00
CA GLY A 262 24.69 -24.80 -2.77
C GLY A 262 25.44 -26.07 -3.13
N ASP A 263 26.76 -26.00 -3.19
CA ASP A 263 27.65 -27.14 -3.36
C ASP A 263 27.27 -28.26 -2.37
N ILE A 264 26.52 -29.25 -2.85
CA ILE A 264 26.41 -30.54 -2.19
C ILE A 264 27.79 -31.19 -2.34
N SER A 265 28.59 -31.18 -1.27
CA SER A 265 29.92 -31.77 -1.28
C SER A 265 29.86 -33.22 -1.81
N GLN A 266 30.87 -33.64 -2.58
CA GLN A 266 30.96 -35.00 -3.13
C GLN A 266 30.81 -36.10 -2.06
N LYS A 267 31.03 -35.76 -0.79
CA LYS A 267 30.81 -36.62 0.38
C LYS A 267 29.32 -36.91 0.63
N GLN A 268 28.44 -35.90 0.52
CA GLN A 268 26.98 -36.09 0.63
C GLN A 268 26.42 -36.88 -0.56
N GLN A 269 27.00 -36.75 -1.76
CA GLN A 269 26.64 -37.58 -2.90
C GLN A 269 27.09 -39.04 -2.75
N GLN A 270 28.21 -39.27 -2.06
CA GLN A 270 28.66 -40.62 -1.70
C GLN A 270 27.78 -41.25 -0.61
N ASP A 271 27.35 -40.50 0.41
CA ASP A 271 26.44 -41.00 1.45
C ASP A 271 25.08 -41.40 0.86
N ILE A 272 24.56 -40.62 -0.10
CA ILE A 272 23.33 -40.96 -0.86
C ILE A 272 23.53 -42.21 -1.73
N LYS A 273 24.69 -42.36 -2.37
CA LYS A 273 25.01 -43.54 -3.18
C LYS A 273 25.25 -44.79 -2.34
N GLN A 274 25.78 -44.65 -1.12
CA GLN A 274 25.97 -45.75 -0.17
C GLN A 274 24.61 -46.22 0.38
N PHE A 275 23.67 -45.30 0.61
CA PHE A 275 22.30 -45.61 0.99
C PHE A 275 21.52 -46.37 -0.11
N ILE A 276 21.86 -46.13 -1.39
CA ILE A 276 21.26 -46.82 -2.55
C ILE A 276 21.73 -48.28 -2.68
N GLN A 277 22.85 -48.67 -2.05
CA GLN A 277 23.47 -49.98 -2.26
C GLN A 277 23.06 -51.06 -1.24
N ASP A 278 22.43 -50.71 -0.10
CA ASP A 278 21.90 -51.70 0.87
C ASP A 278 20.40 -51.53 1.14
N PRO A 279 19.54 -52.29 0.44
CA PRO A 279 18.10 -52.08 0.39
C PRO A 279 17.30 -52.97 1.36
N SER A 280 17.59 -52.92 2.67
CA SER A 280 16.76 -53.58 3.69
C SER A 280 15.63 -52.70 4.26
N ASP A 281 15.49 -51.44 3.83
CA ASP A 281 14.37 -50.56 4.23
C ASP A 281 13.55 -50.11 3.01
N ARG A 282 12.58 -50.95 2.64
CA ARG A 282 11.95 -50.98 1.30
C ARG A 282 10.51 -50.46 1.22
N GLN A 283 9.92 -49.85 2.26
CA GLN A 283 8.47 -49.55 2.25
C GLN A 283 8.03 -48.07 2.23
N SER A 284 8.90 -47.07 2.45
CA SER A 284 8.42 -45.69 2.71
C SER A 284 8.60 -44.66 1.58
N ILE A 285 9.26 -44.99 0.46
CA ILE A 285 9.65 -43.95 -0.53
C ILE A 285 8.93 -44.08 -1.88
N ASN A 286 8.55 -45.29 -2.30
CA ASN A 286 7.93 -45.50 -3.63
C ASN A 286 6.41 -45.27 -3.69
N LYS A 287 5.82 -44.63 -2.68
CA LYS A 287 4.41 -44.20 -2.70
C LYS A 287 4.23 -42.68 -2.85
N LEU A 288 5.32 -41.91 -2.93
CA LEU A 288 5.28 -40.44 -2.94
C LEU A 288 5.44 -39.79 -4.33
N LEU A 289 5.76 -40.55 -5.39
CA LEU A 289 6.05 -39.99 -6.71
C LEU A 289 5.61 -40.93 -7.84
N GLN A 290 4.31 -40.98 -8.17
CA GLN A 290 3.84 -41.35 -9.51
C GLN A 290 2.64 -40.46 -9.89
N ILE A 291 2.84 -39.63 -10.90
CA ILE A 291 1.83 -38.83 -11.60
C ILE A 291 1.30 -39.68 -12.75
N ASP A 292 -0.02 -39.72 -12.92
CA ASP A 292 -0.72 -40.38 -14.03
C ASP A 292 -0.51 -39.56 -15.32
N GLU A 293 0.15 -40.13 -16.31
CA GLU A 293 0.19 -39.63 -17.68
C GLU A 293 -1.05 -40.14 -18.40
N ASN A 294 -2.15 -39.36 -18.41
CA ASN A 294 -3.15 -39.31 -19.50
C ASN A 294 -4.31 -38.38 -19.12
N SER A 295 -4.16 -37.09 -19.41
CA SER A 295 -5.31 -36.19 -19.63
C SER A 295 -5.02 -35.28 -20.81
N GLU A 296 -5.91 -35.31 -21.80
CA GLU A 296 -5.80 -34.63 -23.09
C GLU A 296 -5.67 -33.10 -22.94
N MET A 297 -4.87 -32.53 -23.83
CA MET A 297 -4.56 -31.10 -23.94
C MET A 297 -5.81 -30.25 -24.25
N THR A 298 -6.07 -29.24 -23.41
CA THR A 298 -6.74 -28.01 -23.85
C THR A 298 -5.70 -27.02 -24.37
N PRO A 299 -5.83 -26.51 -25.61
CA PRO A 299 -4.84 -25.61 -26.19
C PRO A 299 -5.07 -24.17 -25.69
N GLY A 300 -4.05 -23.57 -25.08
CA GLY A 300 -4.02 -22.14 -24.80
C GLY A 300 -2.92 -21.74 -23.82
N LEU A 301 -1.97 -20.93 -24.31
CA LEU A 301 -0.82 -20.31 -23.64
C LEU A 301 0.48 -21.13 -23.68
N GLU A 302 1.09 -21.18 -24.87
CA GLU A 302 2.54 -21.29 -24.98
C GLU A 302 3.18 -20.00 -24.40
N ASP A 303 3.70 -20.10 -23.17
CA ASP A 303 4.83 -19.32 -22.66
C ASP A 303 5.32 -20.06 -21.40
N ASN A 304 6.41 -20.82 -21.55
CA ASN A 304 7.03 -21.67 -20.53
C ASN A 304 7.78 -20.88 -19.43
N GLU A 305 7.35 -19.65 -19.15
CA GLU A 305 7.96 -18.80 -18.12
C GLU A 305 7.00 -18.62 -16.94
N ASP A 306 7.51 -18.99 -15.78
CA ASP A 306 6.86 -18.82 -14.49
C ASP A 306 6.91 -17.33 -14.11
N TYR A 307 5.77 -16.65 -13.96
CA TYR A 307 5.71 -15.20 -13.68
C TYR A 307 4.76 -14.83 -12.53
N LEU A 308 5.00 -13.67 -11.91
CA LEU A 308 4.13 -13.03 -10.92
C LEU A 308 3.52 -11.73 -11.47
N TYR A 309 2.21 -11.56 -11.29
CA TYR A 309 1.52 -10.31 -11.67
C TYR A 309 1.73 -9.23 -10.62
N ILE A 310 2.26 -8.08 -11.06
CA ILE A 310 2.50 -6.93 -10.19
C ILE A 310 1.85 -5.69 -10.78
N PHE A 311 1.06 -5.00 -9.96
CA PHE A 311 0.60 -3.64 -10.20
C PHE A 311 1.45 -2.69 -9.38
N TYR A 312 1.97 -1.64 -10.00
CA TYR A 312 2.56 -0.51 -9.28
C TYR A 312 1.60 0.67 -9.35
N CYS A 313 1.10 1.09 -8.19
CA CYS A 313 0.22 2.24 -8.02
C CYS A 313 1.02 3.37 -7.35
N VAL A 314 1.45 4.37 -8.12
CA VAL A 314 2.21 5.51 -7.61
C VAL A 314 1.29 6.69 -7.37
N LYS A 315 0.90 6.92 -6.12
CA LYS A 315 0.07 8.08 -5.74
C LYS A 315 0.85 9.36 -5.99
N HIS A 316 0.20 10.41 -6.46
CA HIS A 316 0.88 11.71 -6.62
C HIS A 316 1.13 12.36 -5.27
N LYS A 317 0.16 12.29 -4.35
CA LYS A 317 0.27 12.88 -3.02
C LYS A 317 0.41 11.79 -1.96
N ASN A 318 1.32 12.02 -1.03
CA ASN A 318 1.38 11.28 0.22
C ASN A 318 0.10 11.51 1.04
N GLY A 319 -0.55 10.42 1.44
CA GLY A 319 -1.73 10.40 2.30
C GLY A 319 -1.60 9.45 3.50
N GLY A 320 -0.42 8.87 3.73
CA GLY A 320 -0.18 7.87 4.77
C GLY A 320 -0.66 6.46 4.39
N LYS A 321 -0.32 5.52 5.27
CA LYS A 321 -0.65 4.08 5.18
C LYS A 321 -2.13 3.82 4.88
N LEU A 322 -3.04 4.45 5.61
CA LEU A 322 -4.48 4.23 5.41
C LEU A 322 -4.98 4.74 4.07
N SER A 323 -4.39 5.82 3.55
CA SER A 323 -4.71 6.26 2.19
C SER A 323 -4.27 5.20 1.18
N SER A 324 -3.09 4.60 1.35
CA SER A 324 -2.64 3.50 0.48
C SER A 324 -3.50 2.24 0.62
N HIS A 325 -3.97 1.90 1.82
CA HIS A 325 -4.93 0.84 2.04
C HIS A 325 -6.30 1.14 1.41
N CYS A 326 -6.72 2.41 1.37
CA CYS A 326 -7.93 2.83 0.66
C CYS A 326 -7.83 2.50 -0.84
N TRP A 327 -6.73 2.87 -1.50
CA TRP A 327 -6.46 2.51 -2.90
C TRP A 327 -6.50 0.99 -3.11
N PHE A 328 -5.92 0.23 -2.18
CA PHE A 328 -5.91 -1.23 -2.24
C PHE A 328 -7.31 -1.84 -2.06
N PHE A 329 -7.98 -1.58 -0.94
CA PHE A 329 -9.26 -2.20 -0.62
C PHE A 329 -10.42 -1.65 -1.46
N GLN A 330 -10.62 -0.32 -1.48
CA GLN A 330 -11.74 0.29 -2.21
C GLN A 330 -11.50 0.40 -3.73
N GLY A 331 -10.25 0.25 -4.17
CA GLY A 331 -9.89 0.21 -5.59
C GLY A 331 -9.68 -1.21 -6.10
N PHE A 332 -8.50 -1.78 -5.83
CA PHE A 332 -8.10 -3.07 -6.40
C PHE A 332 -8.95 -4.24 -5.89
N CYS A 333 -9.22 -4.35 -4.59
CA CYS A 333 -10.01 -5.47 -4.07
C CYS A 333 -11.48 -5.39 -4.52
N GLU A 334 -12.07 -4.20 -4.61
CA GLU A 334 -13.42 -4.05 -5.17
C GLU A 334 -13.47 -4.42 -6.66
N LEU A 335 -12.43 -4.11 -7.43
CA LEU A 335 -12.36 -4.47 -8.84
C LEU A 335 -12.08 -5.97 -9.05
N LEU A 336 -11.12 -6.52 -8.32
CA LEU A 336 -10.59 -7.88 -8.52
C LEU A 336 -11.33 -8.94 -7.71
N GLN A 337 -12.07 -8.52 -6.68
CA GLN A 337 -12.87 -9.34 -5.78
C GLN A 337 -12.15 -10.60 -5.25
N PRO A 338 -10.90 -10.50 -4.73
CA PRO A 338 -10.12 -11.67 -4.34
C PRO A 338 -10.79 -12.46 -3.20
N LYS A 339 -10.41 -13.72 -3.00
CA LYS A 339 -10.88 -14.52 -1.85
C LYS A 339 -10.17 -14.06 -0.57
N TYR A 340 -8.86 -13.82 -0.68
CA TYR A 340 -8.00 -13.41 0.42
C TYR A 340 -7.19 -12.18 0.07
N THR A 341 -6.93 -11.37 1.08
CA THR A 341 -6.08 -10.19 0.99
C THR A 341 -4.95 -10.30 2.00
N ILE A 342 -3.75 -9.86 1.64
CA ILE A 342 -2.59 -9.84 2.54
C ILE A 342 -2.00 -8.43 2.51
N LEU A 343 -1.74 -7.85 3.67
CA LEU A 343 -1.05 -6.58 3.83
C LEU A 343 0.39 -6.83 4.23
N MET A 344 1.32 -6.14 3.57
CA MET A 344 2.75 -6.23 3.85
C MET A 344 3.40 -4.84 3.72
N ASP A 345 4.23 -4.45 4.69
CA ASP A 345 5.08 -3.27 4.53
C ASP A 345 6.29 -3.58 3.63
N CYS A 346 6.76 -2.59 2.88
CA CYS A 346 8.00 -2.71 2.12
C CYS A 346 9.21 -2.88 3.06
N GLY A 347 10.24 -3.60 2.62
CA GLY A 347 11.43 -3.92 3.42
C GLY A 347 11.28 -5.19 4.27
N LEU A 348 10.05 -5.68 4.47
CA LEU A 348 9.84 -6.96 5.15
C LEU A 348 10.35 -8.12 4.33
N GLU A 349 11.02 -9.07 4.99
CA GLU A 349 11.45 -10.32 4.37
C GLU A 349 10.62 -11.50 4.87
N PRO A 350 9.62 -11.98 4.10
CA PRO A 350 8.92 -13.20 4.43
C PRO A 350 9.79 -14.44 4.21
N SER A 351 9.73 -15.36 5.17
CA SER A 351 10.31 -16.70 5.02
C SER A 351 9.61 -17.48 3.88
N PRO A 352 10.23 -18.56 3.34
CA PRO A 352 9.72 -19.28 2.17
C PRO A 352 8.30 -19.84 2.30
N THR A 353 7.78 -20.01 3.52
CA THR A 353 6.41 -20.48 3.76
C THR A 353 5.51 -19.43 4.40
N ALA A 354 5.99 -18.20 4.63
CA ALA A 354 5.27 -17.22 5.44
C ALA A 354 3.88 -16.88 4.90
N ILE A 355 3.83 -16.43 3.66
CA ILE A 355 2.61 -15.98 2.98
C ILE A 355 1.70 -17.18 2.74
N TYR A 356 2.28 -18.31 2.32
CA TYR A 356 1.56 -19.56 2.14
C TYR A 356 0.89 -20.03 3.43
N ASN A 357 1.55 -19.94 4.58
CA ASN A 357 0.97 -20.35 5.87
C ASN A 357 -0.20 -19.45 6.32
N LEU A 358 -0.18 -18.14 5.98
CA LEU A 358 -1.33 -17.27 6.21
C LEU A 358 -2.52 -17.70 5.35
N TYR A 359 -2.27 -17.94 4.06
CA TYR A 359 -3.27 -18.46 3.13
C TYR A 359 -3.85 -19.79 3.63
N LEU A 360 -3.00 -20.75 3.96
CA LEU A 360 -3.43 -22.08 4.39
C LEU A 360 -4.31 -22.02 5.64
N ALA A 361 -4.00 -21.12 6.58
CA ALA A 361 -4.83 -20.91 7.76
C ALA A 361 -6.23 -20.37 7.40
N LEU A 362 -6.31 -19.40 6.49
CA LEU A 362 -7.58 -18.87 6.00
C LEU A 362 -8.36 -19.90 5.17
N GLU A 363 -7.68 -20.75 4.41
CA GLU A 363 -8.32 -21.79 3.62
C GLU A 363 -8.85 -22.95 4.47
N ALA A 364 -8.08 -23.37 5.47
CA ALA A 364 -8.41 -24.50 6.32
C ALA A 364 -9.64 -24.28 7.22
N ASP A 365 -9.98 -23.02 7.52
CA ASP A 365 -11.08 -22.68 8.42
C ASP A 365 -11.84 -21.44 7.91
N GLN A 366 -13.09 -21.68 7.49
CA GLN A 366 -13.96 -20.65 6.93
C GLN A 366 -14.35 -19.58 7.97
N ASP A 367 -14.32 -19.93 9.25
CA ASP A 367 -14.62 -19.02 10.36
C ASP A 367 -13.41 -18.16 10.72
N ILE A 368 -12.25 -18.29 10.07
CA ILE A 368 -11.15 -17.33 10.24
C ILE A 368 -11.37 -16.14 9.31
N GLY A 369 -11.56 -14.96 9.91
CA GLY A 369 -11.71 -13.69 9.21
C GLY A 369 -10.38 -12.94 9.01
N GLY A 370 -9.40 -13.18 9.89
CA GLY A 370 -8.09 -12.55 9.82
C GLY A 370 -6.98 -13.35 10.50
N VAL A 371 -5.76 -13.19 10.00
CA VAL A 371 -4.56 -13.89 10.45
C VAL A 371 -3.37 -12.96 10.55
N CYS A 372 -2.42 -13.24 11.45
CA CYS A 372 -1.11 -12.61 11.45
C CYS A 372 0.00 -13.63 11.71
N GLY A 373 1.21 -13.28 11.27
CA GLY A 373 2.41 -14.08 11.45
C GLY A 373 3.30 -13.58 12.59
N PHE A 374 4.35 -14.37 12.88
CA PHE A 374 5.47 -13.96 13.70
C PHE A 374 6.28 -12.86 13.01
N MET A 375 6.49 -11.74 13.70
CA MET A 375 7.41 -10.69 13.25
C MET A 375 8.66 -10.71 14.13
N GLY A 376 9.81 -10.98 13.51
CA GLY A 376 11.13 -10.89 14.15
C GLY A 376 11.84 -9.58 13.83
N ILE A 377 12.84 -9.23 14.64
CA ILE A 377 13.69 -8.05 14.42
C ILE A 377 15.01 -8.48 13.78
N ARG A 378 15.42 -7.80 12.70
CA ARG A 378 16.77 -7.87 12.14
C ARG A 378 17.65 -6.89 12.88
N LEU A 379 18.74 -7.32 13.52
CA LEU A 379 19.67 -6.35 14.11
C LEU A 379 20.49 -5.71 12.99
N GLU A 380 20.68 -4.39 13.08
CA GLU A 380 21.40 -3.59 12.10
C GLU A 380 22.66 -2.94 12.68
N ASN A 381 23.68 -2.86 11.83
CA ASN A 381 24.88 -2.06 12.10
C ASN A 381 24.57 -0.59 11.82
N VAL A 382 24.25 0.15 12.87
CA VAL A 382 23.87 1.57 12.82
C VAL A 382 25.05 2.48 12.50
N TYR A 383 26.28 2.04 12.74
CA TYR A 383 27.49 2.80 12.44
C TYR A 383 28.14 2.31 11.15
N ASP A 384 28.69 3.25 10.38
CA ASP A 384 29.58 2.96 9.26
C ASP A 384 31.03 2.73 9.74
N GLU A 385 31.91 2.42 8.80
CA GLU A 385 33.35 2.19 9.06
C GLU A 385 34.06 3.44 9.59
N SER A 386 33.50 4.64 9.35
CA SER A 386 34.02 5.91 9.86
C SER A 386 33.53 6.25 11.27
N GLY A 387 32.67 5.41 11.85
CA GLY A 387 32.03 5.63 13.15
C GLY A 387 30.88 6.63 13.11
N GLN A 388 30.42 7.04 11.93
CA GLN A 388 29.23 7.87 11.77
C GLN A 388 27.97 7.00 11.73
N ARG A 389 26.86 7.55 12.23
CA ARG A 389 25.57 6.85 12.21
C ARG A 389 24.94 6.91 10.82
N LYS A 390 24.55 5.77 10.29
CA LYS A 390 23.87 5.61 9.00
C LYS A 390 22.46 6.21 8.99
N ASP A 391 21.81 6.27 10.15
CA ASP A 391 20.46 6.81 10.31
C ASP A 391 20.41 8.35 10.41
N GLY A 392 21.57 9.02 10.33
CA GLY A 392 21.67 10.48 10.40
C GLY A 392 21.23 11.08 11.74
N TYR A 393 21.06 10.25 12.78
CA TYR A 393 20.62 10.71 14.08
C TYR A 393 21.75 11.41 14.84
N ASP A 394 21.52 12.65 15.26
CA ASP A 394 22.44 13.37 16.11
C ASP A 394 22.24 12.98 17.58
N GLU A 395 23.24 12.28 18.14
CA GLU A 395 23.24 11.83 19.54
C GLU A 395 23.34 12.96 20.56
N THR A 396 23.63 14.19 20.12
CA THR A 396 23.59 15.36 21.00
C THR A 396 22.17 15.78 21.38
N ASN A 397 21.15 15.31 20.65
CA ASN A 397 19.74 15.60 20.92
C ASN A 397 19.20 14.97 22.22
N ILE A 398 19.98 14.09 22.85
CA ILE A 398 19.65 13.47 24.14
C ILE A 398 20.64 13.93 25.20
N ASP A 399 20.15 14.02 26.45
CA ASP A 399 20.95 14.43 27.59
C ASP A 399 22.07 13.42 27.89
N ILE A 400 23.05 13.87 28.67
CA ILE A 400 24.25 13.08 28.96
C ILE A 400 23.95 11.77 29.69
N VAL A 401 22.92 11.72 30.54
CA VAL A 401 22.54 10.51 31.27
C VAL A 401 21.97 9.50 30.28
N THR A 402 21.00 9.92 29.47
CA THR A 402 20.39 9.08 28.43
C THR A 402 21.42 8.57 27.43
N ARG A 403 22.37 9.41 27.02
CA ARG A 403 23.46 9.00 26.11
C ARG A 403 24.35 7.92 26.72
N ASN A 404 24.67 8.01 28.01
CA ASN A 404 25.44 6.98 28.69
C ASN A 404 24.63 5.68 28.87
N LEU A 405 23.33 5.77 29.16
CA LEU A 405 22.45 4.61 29.26
C LEU A 405 22.34 3.88 27.91
N ASN A 406 22.22 4.58 26.79
CA ASN A 406 22.15 3.96 25.45
C ASN A 406 23.43 3.18 25.07
N LYS A 407 24.57 3.41 25.74
CA LYS A 407 25.78 2.61 25.56
C LYS A 407 25.71 1.25 26.29
N VAL A 408 24.91 1.19 27.35
CA VAL A 408 24.71 -0.02 28.18
C VAL A 408 23.49 -0.81 27.71
N PHE A 409 22.42 -0.11 27.36
CA PHE A 409 21.14 -0.67 26.93
C PHE A 409 21.01 -0.57 25.41
N ASP A 410 21.16 -1.72 24.76
CA ASP A 410 20.99 -1.86 23.33
C ASP A 410 19.49 -1.83 22.96
N ILE A 411 19.09 -0.70 22.39
CA ILE A 411 17.71 -0.40 21.99
C ILE A 411 17.15 -1.47 21.04
N GLN A 412 17.97 -2.02 20.13
CA GLN A 412 17.52 -3.01 19.17
C GLN A 412 17.28 -4.36 19.86
N LYS A 413 18.16 -4.77 20.78
CA LYS A 413 17.98 -6.00 21.57
C LYS A 413 16.77 -5.92 22.51
N CYS A 414 16.50 -4.76 23.10
CA CYS A 414 15.28 -4.55 23.89
C CYS A 414 14.02 -4.77 23.06
N GLN A 415 13.96 -4.22 21.83
CA GLN A 415 12.85 -4.45 20.91
C GLN A 415 12.74 -5.92 20.50
N MET A 416 13.86 -6.59 20.24
CA MET A 416 13.87 -8.02 19.92
C MET A 416 13.28 -8.86 21.07
N PHE A 417 13.64 -8.55 22.32
CA PHE A 417 13.05 -9.19 23.49
C PHE A 417 11.54 -8.94 23.57
N GLU A 418 11.11 -7.68 23.43
CA GLU A 418 9.69 -7.29 23.44
C GLU A 418 8.88 -8.02 22.37
N TYR A 419 9.36 -8.03 21.11
CA TYR A 419 8.69 -8.71 20.01
C TYR A 419 8.62 -10.21 20.24
N ASN A 420 9.72 -10.85 20.65
CA ASN A 420 9.72 -12.29 20.92
C ASN A 420 8.75 -12.65 22.05
N PHE A 421 8.74 -11.88 23.15
CA PHE A 421 7.86 -12.14 24.27
C PHE A 421 6.38 -12.02 23.88
N ALA A 422 6.02 -10.94 23.17
CA ALA A 422 4.66 -10.73 22.68
C ALA A 422 4.20 -11.85 21.72
N HIS A 423 5.09 -12.37 20.87
CA HIS A 423 4.76 -13.45 19.93
C HIS A 423 4.79 -14.86 20.53
N ILE A 424 5.43 -15.06 21.69
CA ILE A 424 5.46 -16.35 22.41
C ILE A 424 4.29 -16.45 23.40
N ILE A 425 3.88 -15.34 23.99
CA ILE A 425 2.88 -15.33 25.08
C ILE A 425 1.59 -14.67 24.61
N ASP A 426 1.64 -13.38 24.28
CA ASP A 426 0.42 -12.59 24.06
C ASP A 426 -0.34 -13.07 22.82
N LYS A 427 0.32 -13.21 21.66
CA LYS A 427 -0.35 -13.60 20.42
C LYS A 427 -0.92 -15.02 20.43
N PRO A 428 -0.21 -16.05 20.93
CA PRO A 428 -0.79 -17.37 21.11
C PRO A 428 -1.96 -17.38 22.10
N PHE A 429 -1.84 -16.65 23.22
CA PHE A 429 -2.91 -16.55 24.21
C PHE A 429 -4.16 -15.88 23.63
N GLU A 430 -4.02 -14.71 23.00
CA GLU A 430 -5.09 -14.03 22.26
C GLU A 430 -5.74 -14.97 21.22
N SER A 431 -4.92 -15.65 20.42
CA SER A 431 -5.39 -16.57 19.39
C SER A 431 -6.16 -17.78 19.95
N LEU A 432 -5.89 -18.23 21.18
CA LEU A 432 -6.62 -19.33 21.81
C LEU A 432 -8.10 -18.98 22.01
N PHE A 433 -8.39 -17.71 22.33
CA PHE A 433 -9.76 -17.21 22.49
C PHE A 433 -10.41 -16.77 21.18
N GLY A 434 -9.73 -16.95 20.04
CA GLY A 434 -10.23 -16.57 18.73
C GLY A 434 -10.29 -15.06 18.49
N PHE A 435 -9.65 -14.25 19.33
CA PHE A 435 -9.59 -12.79 19.20
C PHE A 435 -8.18 -12.27 19.45
N ILE A 436 -7.66 -11.53 18.47
CA ILE A 436 -6.36 -10.87 18.54
C ILE A 436 -6.60 -9.37 18.58
N ASN A 437 -6.05 -8.71 19.59
CA ASN A 437 -6.27 -7.28 19.81
C ASN A 437 -5.79 -6.41 18.65
N VAL A 438 -4.69 -6.81 18.01
CA VAL A 438 -4.10 -6.18 16.83
C VAL A 438 -3.56 -7.26 15.91
N LEU A 439 -4.08 -7.28 14.69
CA LEU A 439 -3.39 -7.81 13.53
C LEU A 439 -2.50 -6.68 12.99
N PRO A 440 -1.17 -6.82 13.01
CA PRO A 440 -0.29 -5.74 12.58
C PRO A 440 -0.53 -5.45 11.11
N GLY A 441 -0.88 -4.22 10.73
CA GLY A 441 -1.04 -3.91 9.31
C GLY A 441 0.27 -3.92 8.50
N ALA A 442 1.39 -4.28 9.14
CA ALA A 442 2.68 -4.53 8.49
C ALA A 442 2.78 -5.96 7.91
N PHE A 443 2.11 -6.95 8.51
CA PHE A 443 2.08 -8.32 8.00
C PHE A 443 0.86 -9.09 8.55
N SER A 444 -0.23 -9.06 7.78
CA SER A 444 -1.50 -9.69 8.15
C SER A 444 -2.29 -10.13 6.92
N GLY A 445 -3.15 -11.13 7.08
CA GLY A 445 -4.04 -11.63 6.04
C GLY A 445 -5.50 -11.55 6.47
N TYR A 446 -6.41 -11.35 5.52
CA TYR A 446 -7.84 -11.23 5.77
C TYR A 446 -8.65 -11.96 4.70
N ARG A 447 -9.76 -12.57 5.11
CA ARG A 447 -10.79 -13.01 4.18
C ARG A 447 -11.52 -11.78 3.63
N TRP A 448 -11.60 -11.65 2.32
CA TRP A 448 -12.21 -10.47 1.70
C TRP A 448 -13.68 -10.31 2.13
N ASP A 449 -14.43 -11.40 2.19
CA ASP A 449 -15.82 -11.39 2.67
C ASP A 449 -15.98 -10.99 4.15
N ALA A 450 -14.92 -11.15 4.97
CA ALA A 450 -14.93 -10.64 6.33
C ALA A 450 -14.87 -9.11 6.36
N LEU A 451 -14.27 -8.46 5.35
CA LEU A 451 -14.11 -7.01 5.26
C LEU A 451 -15.28 -6.28 4.57
N LYS A 452 -16.02 -6.97 3.69
CA LYS A 452 -17.19 -6.43 2.99
C LYS A 452 -18.27 -5.90 3.93
N ALA A 453 -19.12 -5.01 3.42
CA ALA A 453 -20.31 -4.55 4.12
C ALA A 453 -21.20 -5.73 4.57
N ASP A 454 -21.80 -5.58 5.75
CA ASP A 454 -22.82 -6.51 6.23
C ASP A 454 -24.18 -6.27 5.52
N GLU A 455 -25.18 -7.07 5.86
CA GLU A 455 -26.55 -6.96 5.31
C GLU A 455 -27.22 -5.62 5.64
N ASN A 456 -26.74 -4.90 6.66
CA ASN A 456 -27.21 -3.56 7.02
C ASN A 456 -26.49 -2.46 6.22
N GLY A 457 -25.63 -2.83 5.27
CA GLY A 457 -24.86 -1.92 4.44
C GLY A 457 -23.69 -1.23 5.17
N LYS A 458 -23.34 -1.68 6.39
CA LYS A 458 -22.24 -1.07 7.16
C LYS A 458 -20.92 -1.72 6.79
N SER A 459 -20.09 -1.00 6.04
CA SER A 459 -18.75 -1.46 5.69
C SER A 459 -17.80 -1.32 6.89
N ILE A 460 -17.11 -2.42 7.22
CA ILE A 460 -16.03 -2.41 8.23
C ILE A 460 -14.89 -1.51 7.75
N LEU A 461 -14.67 -1.47 6.43
CA LEU A 461 -13.65 -0.64 5.80
C LEU A 461 -13.93 0.86 5.97
N ASP A 462 -15.20 1.29 6.02
CA ASP A 462 -15.52 2.71 6.23
C ASP A 462 -15.09 3.19 7.62
N LEU A 463 -15.15 2.29 8.61
CA LEU A 463 -14.61 2.57 9.95
C LEU A 463 -13.09 2.56 9.91
N TYR A 464 -12.47 1.52 9.36
CA TYR A 464 -11.01 1.42 9.27
C TYR A 464 -10.38 2.62 8.56
N LEU A 465 -11.01 3.08 7.48
CA LEU A 465 -10.55 4.18 6.63
C LEU A 465 -11.14 5.53 7.03
N LYS A 466 -11.86 5.64 8.16
CA LYS A 466 -12.61 6.85 8.55
C LYS A 466 -11.77 8.12 8.50
N THR A 467 -10.52 8.06 8.94
CA THR A 467 -9.61 9.22 8.98
C THR A 467 -9.22 9.72 7.59
N VAL A 468 -9.20 8.84 6.59
CA VAL A 468 -8.93 9.18 5.19
C VAL A 468 -10.20 9.64 4.49
N LEU A 469 -11.33 8.99 4.78
CA LEU A 469 -12.63 9.30 4.17
C LEU A 469 -13.22 10.61 4.71
N ASN A 470 -12.91 10.98 5.95
CA ASN A 470 -13.36 12.23 6.56
C ASN A 470 -12.30 13.34 6.42
N GLU A 471 -12.35 14.09 5.31
CA GLU A 471 -11.40 15.18 5.04
C GLU A 471 -11.35 16.22 6.16
N LYS A 472 -12.47 16.45 6.86
CA LYS A 472 -12.54 17.44 7.94
C LYS A 472 -11.98 16.94 9.27
N HIS A 473 -11.64 15.64 9.35
CA HIS A 473 -11.19 14.98 10.58
C HIS A 473 -12.16 15.25 11.74
N GLU A 474 -13.46 15.30 11.43
CA GLU A 474 -14.51 15.50 12.42
C GLU A 474 -14.67 14.20 13.23
N PHE A 475 -14.10 14.21 14.43
CA PHE A 475 -14.36 13.22 15.46
C PHE A 475 -15.40 13.76 16.44
N GLU A 476 -16.27 12.89 16.93
CA GLU A 476 -17.29 13.25 17.91
C GLU A 476 -16.67 13.60 19.28
N SER A 477 -15.48 13.05 19.57
CA SER A 477 -14.75 13.32 20.82
C SER A 477 -13.24 13.11 20.68
N ILE A 478 -12.47 13.63 21.65
CA ILE A 478 -11.02 13.39 21.78
C ILE A 478 -10.74 11.89 21.97
N ASN A 479 -11.62 11.17 22.69
CA ASN A 479 -11.48 9.73 22.90
C ASN A 479 -11.61 8.98 21.58
N GLU A 480 -12.56 9.37 20.74
CA GLU A 480 -12.70 8.81 19.40
C GLU A 480 -11.46 9.11 18.56
N ALA A 481 -10.97 10.35 18.55
CA ALA A 481 -9.75 10.72 17.82
C ALA A 481 -8.54 9.86 18.24
N ASN A 482 -8.37 9.62 19.55
CA ASN A 482 -7.29 8.77 20.06
C ASN A 482 -7.49 7.28 19.74
N MET A 483 -8.73 6.80 19.67
CA MET A 483 -9.04 5.43 19.26
C MET A 483 -8.57 5.16 17.82
N TYR A 484 -8.75 6.14 16.92
CA TYR A 484 -8.28 6.06 15.53
C TYR A 484 -6.76 6.27 15.36
N LEU A 485 -5.98 6.38 16.45
CA LEU A 485 -4.51 6.23 16.40
C LEU A 485 -4.06 4.76 16.28
N ALA A 486 -4.98 3.81 16.52
CA ALA A 486 -4.76 2.38 16.38
C ALA A 486 -5.94 1.73 15.64
N GLU A 487 -6.19 2.21 14.43
CA GLU A 487 -7.25 1.76 13.53
C GLU A 487 -7.21 0.25 13.23
N ASP A 488 -6.03 -0.38 13.25
CA ASP A 488 -5.88 -1.83 13.12
C ASP A 488 -6.65 -2.59 14.21
N ARG A 489 -6.82 -2.00 15.41
CA ARG A 489 -7.64 -2.56 16.52
C ARG A 489 -9.12 -2.52 16.20
N ILE A 490 -9.57 -1.43 15.60
CA ILE A 490 -10.97 -1.25 15.18
C ILE A 490 -11.32 -2.31 14.13
N LEU A 491 -10.41 -2.54 13.18
CA LEU A 491 -10.56 -3.58 12.17
C LEU A 491 -10.72 -4.97 12.80
N CYS A 492 -9.84 -5.34 13.73
CA CYS A 492 -9.90 -6.62 14.44
C CYS A 492 -11.22 -6.81 15.20
N LEU A 493 -11.62 -5.79 15.98
CA LEU A 493 -12.86 -5.81 16.72
C LEU A 493 -14.06 -5.99 15.81
N LYS A 494 -14.12 -5.25 14.69
CA LYS A 494 -15.27 -5.28 13.79
C LYS A 494 -15.38 -6.57 12.98
N ILE A 495 -14.27 -7.21 12.63
CA ILE A 495 -14.28 -8.55 12.05
C ILE A 495 -14.88 -9.55 13.05
N PHE A 496 -14.41 -9.51 14.30
CA PHE A 496 -14.86 -10.41 15.36
C PHE A 496 -16.34 -10.23 15.73
N THR A 497 -16.82 -8.99 15.77
CA THR A 497 -18.23 -8.67 16.10
C THR A 497 -19.12 -8.57 14.86
N LYS A 498 -18.73 -9.14 13.71
CA LYS A 498 -19.52 -9.02 12.48
C LYS A 498 -20.87 -9.70 12.63
N TYR A 499 -21.95 -8.99 12.31
CA TYR A 499 -23.31 -9.48 12.51
C TYR A 499 -23.56 -10.81 11.78
N GLN A 500 -24.14 -11.78 12.49
CA GLN A 500 -24.45 -13.14 11.99
C GLN A 500 -23.28 -13.92 11.39
N LYS A 501 -22.03 -13.51 11.66
CA LYS A 501 -20.82 -14.25 11.26
C LYS A 501 -20.03 -14.62 12.51
N LYS A 502 -19.46 -15.83 12.56
CA LYS A 502 -18.66 -16.33 13.69
C LYS A 502 -17.17 -16.17 13.44
N TYR A 503 -16.75 -15.02 12.89
CA TYR A 503 -15.35 -14.84 12.51
C TYR A 503 -14.42 -14.76 13.72
N ARG A 504 -13.30 -15.50 13.64
CA ARG A 504 -12.20 -15.51 14.60
C ARG A 504 -10.93 -14.97 13.96
N LEU A 505 -10.02 -14.53 14.81
CA LEU A 505 -8.68 -14.07 14.44
C LEU A 505 -7.65 -15.09 14.93
N LYS A 506 -6.65 -15.39 14.10
CA LYS A 506 -5.67 -16.45 14.41
C LYS A 506 -4.22 -16.02 14.21
N TYR A 507 -3.37 -16.44 15.15
CA TYR A 507 -1.94 -16.22 15.10
C TYR A 507 -1.24 -17.46 14.54
N ILE A 508 -0.40 -17.27 13.52
CA ILE A 508 0.29 -18.34 12.80
C ILE A 508 1.81 -18.24 13.06
N PRO A 509 2.36 -18.92 14.08
CA PRO A 509 3.77 -18.77 14.46
C PRO A 509 4.75 -19.30 13.40
N THR A 510 4.29 -20.18 12.51
CA THR A 510 5.06 -20.69 11.37
C THR A 510 5.10 -19.72 10.19
N SER A 511 4.27 -18.68 10.21
CA SER A 511 4.32 -17.59 9.23
C SER A 511 5.28 -16.52 9.73
N LYS A 512 6.54 -16.55 9.28
CA LYS A 512 7.60 -15.69 9.84
C LYS A 512 8.04 -14.62 8.86
N VAL A 513 8.11 -13.38 9.32
CA VAL A 513 8.75 -12.25 8.63
C VAL A 513 9.79 -11.61 9.54
N VAL A 514 10.79 -10.98 8.94
CA VAL A 514 11.77 -10.17 9.67
C VAL A 514 11.63 -8.71 9.25
N VAL A 515 11.66 -7.81 10.23
CA VAL A 515 11.48 -6.36 10.11
C VAL A 515 12.71 -5.64 10.68
N ASP A 516 12.99 -4.43 10.21
CA ASP A 516 14.11 -3.64 10.72
C ASP A 516 13.73 -2.91 12.03
N PRO A 517 14.68 -2.70 12.95
CA PRO A 517 14.40 -2.15 14.27
C PRO A 517 14.38 -0.63 14.24
N VAL A 518 13.74 -0.02 15.23
CA VAL A 518 13.95 1.40 15.48
C VAL A 518 15.35 1.59 16.09
N THR A 519 16.20 2.37 15.43
CA THR A 519 17.63 2.50 15.78
C THR A 519 17.94 3.60 16.80
N ASN A 520 16.98 4.49 17.09
CA ASN A 520 17.16 5.61 18.02
C ASN A 520 15.99 5.80 18.99
N LEU A 521 16.30 6.36 20.16
CA LEU A 521 15.36 6.45 21.28
C LEU A 521 14.18 7.39 21.01
N ILE A 522 14.39 8.50 20.31
CA ILE A 522 13.33 9.48 20.02
C ILE A 522 12.24 8.84 19.15
N ASN A 523 12.64 8.14 18.09
CA ASN A 523 11.72 7.43 17.22
C ASN A 523 11.02 6.28 17.98
N LEU A 524 11.75 5.55 18.85
CA LEU A 524 11.17 4.46 19.63
C LEU A 524 10.09 4.97 20.60
N ILE A 525 10.37 6.05 21.33
CA ILE A 525 9.39 6.68 22.24
C ILE A 525 8.17 7.16 21.44
N GLY A 526 8.38 7.78 20.28
CA GLY A 526 7.29 8.21 19.40
C GLY A 526 6.41 7.04 18.94
N GLN A 527 7.03 5.92 18.56
CA GLN A 527 6.33 4.70 18.17
C GLN A 527 5.53 4.11 19.34
N ARG A 528 6.15 3.95 20.51
CA ARG A 528 5.50 3.37 21.71
C ARG A 528 4.38 4.25 22.26
N LYS A 529 4.54 5.58 22.24
CA LYS A 529 3.47 6.52 22.62
C LYS A 529 2.22 6.34 21.75
N ARG A 530 2.39 6.17 20.44
CA ARG A 530 1.27 5.91 19.51
C ARG A 530 0.59 4.58 19.86
N TRP A 531 1.36 3.53 20.06
CA TRP A 531 0.83 2.19 20.35
C TRP A 531 0.10 2.13 21.68
N ILE A 532 0.69 2.67 22.76
CA ILE A 532 0.10 2.66 24.11
C ILE A 532 -1.19 3.48 24.13
N ASN A 533 -1.17 4.69 23.59
CA ASN A 533 -2.36 5.55 23.56
C ASN A 533 -3.48 4.89 22.75
N GLY A 534 -3.19 4.41 21.54
CA GLY A 534 -4.20 3.73 20.72
C GLY A 534 -4.76 2.46 21.38
N THR A 535 -3.93 1.74 22.15
CA THR A 535 -4.37 0.56 22.93
C THR A 535 -5.36 0.94 24.02
N TYR A 536 -5.04 1.96 24.82
CA TYR A 536 -5.87 2.39 25.94
C TYR A 536 -7.28 2.79 25.49
N PHE A 537 -7.38 3.68 24.51
CA PHE A 537 -8.67 4.17 24.04
C PHE A 537 -9.48 3.13 23.25
N ALA A 538 -8.80 2.23 22.51
CA ALA A 538 -9.48 1.09 21.89
C ALA A 538 -10.08 0.14 22.94
N LEU A 539 -9.35 -0.15 24.03
CA LEU A 539 -9.87 -0.98 25.12
C LEU A 539 -11.06 -0.32 25.82
N GLU A 540 -11.00 0.99 26.09
CA GLU A 540 -12.13 1.74 26.66
C GLU A 540 -13.40 1.62 25.78
N HIS A 541 -13.24 1.71 24.46
CA HIS A 541 -14.33 1.50 23.51
C HIS A 541 -14.89 0.06 23.54
N VAL A 542 -14.01 -0.94 23.62
CA VAL A 542 -14.40 -2.36 23.75
C VAL A 542 -15.17 -2.58 25.06
N PHE A 543 -14.68 -2.07 26.19
CA PHE A 543 -15.35 -2.16 27.49
C PHE A 543 -16.73 -1.51 27.48
N SER A 544 -16.86 -0.38 26.78
CA SER A 544 -18.16 0.29 26.57
C SER A 544 -19.11 -0.52 25.67
N SER A 545 -18.57 -1.43 24.86
CA SER A 545 -19.29 -2.29 23.92
C SER A 545 -19.49 -3.74 24.42
N VAL A 546 -19.18 -4.01 25.70
CA VAL A 546 -19.24 -5.35 26.33
C VAL A 546 -20.55 -6.12 26.08
N PRO A 547 -21.74 -5.50 26.08
CA PRO A 547 -22.97 -6.23 25.76
C PRO A 547 -22.96 -6.87 24.37
N VAL A 548 -22.35 -6.21 23.38
CA VAL A 548 -22.22 -6.72 22.00
C VAL A 548 -21.15 -7.82 21.94
N VAL A 549 -20.03 -7.63 22.63
CA VAL A 549 -18.94 -8.63 22.68
C VAL A 549 -19.40 -9.90 23.37
N LEU A 550 -20.12 -9.79 24.50
CA LEU A 550 -20.71 -10.93 25.20
C LEU A 550 -21.78 -11.62 24.36
N TYR A 551 -22.62 -10.87 23.65
CA TYR A 551 -23.61 -11.44 22.74
C TYR A 551 -22.94 -12.26 21.63
N SER A 552 -21.90 -11.73 20.97
CA SER A 552 -21.12 -12.47 19.98
C SER A 552 -20.38 -13.67 20.58
N ALA A 553 -19.86 -13.56 21.81
CA ALA A 553 -19.19 -14.65 22.51
C ALA A 553 -20.13 -15.78 22.93
N ILE A 554 -21.40 -15.50 23.25
CA ILE A 554 -22.40 -16.53 23.57
C ILE A 554 -22.78 -17.37 22.33
N TYR A 555 -22.59 -16.84 21.12
CA TYR A 555 -22.74 -17.59 19.86
C TYR A 555 -21.48 -18.35 19.43
N LEU A 556 -20.33 -18.07 20.06
CA LEU A 556 -19.15 -18.92 19.97
C LEU A 556 -19.34 -20.01 21.02
N ASP A 557 -19.75 -21.21 20.59
CA ASP A 557 -19.92 -22.37 21.47
C ASP A 557 -18.59 -22.65 22.19
N PHE A 558 -18.44 -22.10 23.41
CA PHE A 558 -17.33 -22.36 24.33
C PHE A 558 -17.73 -23.41 25.36
#